data_AF-A0A6Y1TU42-F1
#
_entry.id   AF-A0A6Y1TU42-F1
#
_cell.length_a   1.000
_cell.length_b   1.000
_cell.length_c   1.000
_cell.angle_alpha   90.00
_cell.angle_beta   90.00
_cell.angle_gamma   90.00
#
_symmetry.space_group_name_H-M   'P 1'
#
loop_
_entity.id
_entity.type
_entity.pdbx_description
1 polymer ?
#
loop_
_entity_poly.entity_id
_entity_poly.type
_entity_poly.pdbx_seq_one_letter_code
_entity_poly.pdbx_strand_id
1 'polypeptide(L)'
;MTKEIVTFKGFNKELKCRDFQFEIGKTFHHEGKVEACGSGFHACESPFDVFGYYSPADSRFAETISFGVTDREEDGDTKIASASITIKAELTLPQFIQRGIEWIWSKIDKSLEQQIMTGNQSAATNTGNQSAATNTGYQSAATNTGNQSAATNTGYQSAATNTGDWSAATNTGDWSAATNTGYRSAATNTGDWSAATNTGYRSAATNTGNQSAATNTGYQSAATNTGYQSAATNTGNQSA
;
A
#
# COMPACT_ATOMS: atom_id res chain seq x y z
N MET A 1 -13.58 -14.39 42.87
CA MET A 1 -12.45 -14.74 41.99
C MET A 1 -11.82 -13.44 41.53
N THR A 2 -10.49 -13.32 41.59
CA THR A 2 -9.76 -12.20 41.00
C THR A 2 -9.89 -12.23 39.49
N LYS A 3 -10.07 -11.06 38.85
CA LYS A 3 -10.17 -10.96 37.39
C LYS A 3 -8.84 -11.40 36.76
N GLU A 4 -8.92 -12.35 35.84
CA GLU A 4 -7.78 -12.77 35.01
C GLU A 4 -7.81 -12.02 33.68
N ILE A 5 -6.64 -11.55 33.23
CA ILE A 5 -6.48 -10.77 32.01
C ILE A 5 -5.42 -11.46 31.15
N VAL A 6 -5.81 -11.85 29.93
CA VAL A 6 -4.85 -12.33 28.93
C VAL A 6 -3.96 -11.16 28.52
N THR A 7 -2.67 -11.36 28.68
CA THR A 7 -1.64 -10.34 28.43
C THR A 7 -0.45 -10.97 27.72
N PHE A 8 0.44 -10.14 27.20
CA PHE A 8 1.59 -10.51 26.42
C PHE A 8 2.83 -9.83 27.00
N LYS A 9 3.92 -10.58 27.10
CA LYS A 9 5.15 -10.09 27.72
C LYS A 9 6.36 -10.43 26.88
N GLY A 10 7.25 -9.43 26.76
CA GLY A 10 8.61 -9.60 26.25
C GLY A 10 9.60 -9.81 27.39
N PHE A 11 10.69 -10.50 27.07
CA PHE A 11 11.82 -10.75 27.95
C PHE A 11 13.12 -10.63 27.15
N ASN A 12 14.25 -10.47 27.85
CA ASN A 12 15.54 -10.70 27.21
C ASN A 12 15.75 -12.19 26.85
N LYS A 13 16.85 -12.51 26.18
CA LYS A 13 17.17 -13.90 25.73
C LYS A 13 17.22 -14.93 26.88
N GLU A 14 17.42 -14.47 28.11
CA GLU A 14 17.49 -15.29 29.33
C GLU A 14 16.14 -15.43 30.06
N LEU A 15 15.02 -14.97 29.49
CA LEU A 15 13.70 -14.87 30.17
C LEU A 15 13.72 -13.98 31.42
N LYS A 16 14.52 -12.92 31.41
CA LYS A 16 14.53 -11.91 32.48
C LYS A 16 13.83 -10.64 32.04
N CYS A 17 13.23 -9.96 33.01
CA CYS A 17 12.79 -8.58 32.92
C CYS A 17 13.49 -7.83 34.05
N ARG A 18 14.46 -6.97 33.72
CA ARG A 18 15.42 -6.40 34.68
C ARG A 18 16.09 -7.53 35.47
N ASP A 19 16.05 -7.48 36.80
CA ASP A 19 16.71 -8.43 37.68
C ASP A 19 15.83 -9.64 38.06
N PHE A 20 14.60 -9.70 37.56
CA PHE A 20 13.68 -10.80 37.87
C PHE A 20 13.72 -11.90 36.80
N GLN A 21 13.94 -13.14 37.23
CA GLN A 21 13.95 -14.33 36.39
C GLN A 21 12.55 -14.94 36.27
N PHE A 22 12.10 -15.16 35.03
CA PHE A 22 10.86 -15.88 34.74
C PHE A 22 11.13 -17.27 34.19
N GLU A 23 10.11 -18.11 34.24
CA GLU A 23 10.10 -19.47 33.70
C GLU A 23 8.75 -19.74 33.04
N ILE A 24 8.76 -20.38 31.89
CA ILE A 24 7.55 -20.77 31.16
C ILE A 24 6.77 -21.81 31.99
N GLY A 25 5.45 -21.64 32.06
CA GLY A 25 4.53 -22.49 32.83
C GLY A 25 4.41 -22.12 34.31
N LYS A 26 5.18 -21.14 34.81
CA LYS A 26 5.15 -20.75 36.23
C LYS A 26 4.28 -19.52 36.49
N THR A 27 3.83 -19.43 37.74
CA THR A 27 3.14 -18.28 38.31
C THR A 27 4.04 -17.58 39.29
N PHE A 28 4.05 -16.25 39.23
CA PHE A 28 4.85 -15.39 40.09
C PHE A 28 3.95 -14.40 40.83
N HIS A 29 4.35 -14.05 42.05
CA HIS A 29 3.65 -13.13 42.93
C HIS A 29 4.58 -12.00 43.36
N HIS A 30 4.07 -10.78 43.31
CA HIS A 30 4.76 -9.57 43.75
C HIS A 30 4.20 -9.13 45.10
N GLU A 31 5.09 -8.87 46.04
CA GLU A 31 4.73 -8.36 47.36
C GLU A 31 4.79 -6.83 47.39
N GLY A 32 3.76 -6.20 47.96
CA GLY A 32 3.67 -4.75 48.13
C GLY A 32 2.80 -4.05 47.09
N LYS A 33 2.95 -2.71 46.98
CA LYS A 33 2.14 -1.88 46.11
C LYS A 33 2.38 -2.26 44.64
N VAL A 34 1.31 -2.31 43.85
CA VAL A 34 1.34 -2.43 42.38
C VAL A 34 1.09 -1.05 41.79
N GLU A 35 1.95 -0.62 40.88
CA GLU A 35 1.91 0.71 40.28
C GLU A 35 2.39 0.64 38.82
N ALA A 36 1.61 1.18 37.91
CA ALA A 36 1.98 1.26 36.50
C ALA A 36 3.32 1.98 36.36
N CYS A 37 4.23 1.40 35.57
CA CYS A 37 5.64 1.83 35.45
C CYS A 37 6.50 1.81 36.74
N GLY A 38 5.92 1.67 37.93
CA GLY A 38 6.62 1.66 39.21
C GLY A 38 6.97 0.26 39.71
N SER A 39 5.96 -0.59 39.93
CA SER A 39 6.12 -1.87 40.65
C SER A 39 5.07 -2.91 40.25
N GLY A 40 5.36 -4.19 40.53
CA GLY A 40 4.57 -5.32 40.06
C GLY A 40 5.09 -5.91 38.75
N PHE A 41 4.32 -6.82 38.17
CA PHE A 41 4.65 -7.46 36.90
C PHE A 41 4.00 -6.73 35.73
N HIS A 42 4.83 -6.17 34.85
CA HIS A 42 4.35 -5.48 33.65
C HIS A 42 4.20 -6.42 32.45
N ALA A 43 3.07 -6.30 31.76
CA ALA A 43 2.72 -6.96 30.50
C ALA A 43 1.74 -6.07 29.71
N CYS A 44 1.46 -6.37 28.45
CA CYS A 44 0.53 -5.59 27.60
C CYS A 44 -0.68 -6.42 27.21
N GLU A 45 -1.87 -5.83 27.09
CA GLU A 45 -3.02 -6.57 26.52
C GLU A 45 -2.92 -6.71 25.00
N SER A 46 -2.41 -5.69 24.32
CA SER A 46 -2.05 -5.74 22.89
C SER A 46 -0.65 -6.33 22.74
N PRO A 47 -0.48 -7.40 21.94
CA PRO A 47 0.85 -7.93 21.62
C PRO A 47 1.79 -6.88 21.03
N PHE A 48 1.30 -5.99 20.17
CA PHE A 48 2.17 -5.05 19.44
C PHE A 48 2.73 -3.93 20.31
N ASP A 49 2.10 -3.59 21.42
CA ASP A 49 2.63 -2.61 22.37
C ASP A 49 3.90 -3.14 23.06
N VAL A 50 4.05 -4.46 23.16
CA VAL A 50 5.27 -5.10 23.70
C VAL A 50 6.51 -4.71 22.89
N PHE A 51 6.38 -4.46 21.59
CA PHE A 51 7.51 -4.05 20.74
C PHE A 51 8.05 -2.65 21.09
N GLY A 52 7.25 -1.81 21.77
CA GLY A 52 7.73 -0.54 22.32
C GLY A 52 8.74 -0.72 23.47
N TYR A 53 8.73 -1.89 24.12
CA TYR A 53 9.58 -2.20 25.28
C TYR A 53 10.65 -3.25 24.97
N TYR A 54 10.39 -4.15 24.02
CA TYR A 54 11.24 -5.29 23.69
C TYR A 54 11.38 -5.43 22.17
N SER A 55 12.59 -5.21 21.66
CA SER A 55 12.87 -5.36 20.22
C SER A 55 12.63 -6.80 19.76
N PRO A 56 11.88 -7.02 18.66
CA PRO A 56 11.63 -8.37 18.13
C PRO A 56 12.88 -9.09 17.64
N ALA A 57 13.98 -8.38 17.38
CA ALA A 57 15.24 -8.97 16.94
C ALA A 57 15.98 -9.71 18.06
N ASP A 58 15.82 -9.27 19.31
CA ASP A 58 16.67 -9.69 20.43
C ASP A 58 15.90 -10.14 21.69
N SER A 59 14.58 -10.31 21.57
CA SER A 59 13.71 -10.61 22.70
C SER A 59 12.95 -11.92 22.53
N ARG A 60 12.51 -12.49 23.65
CA ARG A 60 11.61 -13.65 23.71
C ARG A 60 10.22 -13.17 24.12
N PHE A 61 9.18 -13.85 23.66
CA PHE A 61 7.81 -13.41 23.85
C PHE A 61 6.92 -14.53 24.40
N ALA A 62 5.97 -14.19 25.27
CA ALA A 62 5.03 -15.15 25.83
C ALA A 62 3.61 -14.61 25.89
N GLU A 63 2.64 -15.52 25.78
CA GLU A 63 1.29 -15.31 26.29
C GLU A 63 1.31 -15.50 27.81
N THR A 64 0.62 -14.63 28.53
CA THR A 64 0.61 -14.57 29.99
C THR A 64 -0.80 -14.31 30.51
N ILE A 65 -1.04 -14.64 31.77
CA ILE A 65 -2.26 -14.26 32.49
C ILE A 65 -1.86 -13.37 33.64
N SER A 66 -2.31 -12.12 33.61
CA SER A 66 -2.11 -11.15 34.67
C SER A 66 -3.36 -11.10 35.56
N PHE A 67 -3.18 -11.12 36.88
CA PHE A 67 -4.27 -11.17 37.84
C PHE A 67 -3.87 -10.61 39.21
N GLY A 68 -4.85 -10.51 40.11
CA GLY A 68 -4.69 -9.85 41.41
C GLY A 68 -4.95 -8.35 41.32
N VAL A 69 -4.29 -7.54 42.15
CA VAL A 69 -4.33 -6.08 42.04
C VAL A 69 -3.66 -5.67 40.73
N THR A 70 -4.30 -4.79 39.96
CA THR A 70 -3.76 -4.29 38.69
C THR A 70 -3.81 -2.77 38.63
N ASP A 71 -2.86 -2.17 37.93
CA ASP A 71 -2.79 -0.74 37.69
C ASP A 71 -2.43 -0.40 36.24
N ARG A 72 -2.87 0.76 35.74
CA ARG A 72 -2.73 1.22 34.35
C ARG A 72 -2.44 2.71 34.29
N GLU A 73 -1.70 3.12 33.26
CA GLU A 73 -1.59 4.54 32.91
C GLU A 73 -2.85 4.96 32.12
N GLU A 74 -3.45 6.10 32.48
CA GLU A 74 -4.73 6.57 31.90
C GLU A 74 -4.60 6.93 30.42
N ASP A 75 -3.49 7.57 30.04
CA ASP A 75 -3.17 7.98 28.65
C ASP A 75 -2.05 7.13 28.03
N GLY A 76 -1.80 5.94 28.59
CA GLY A 76 -0.76 5.03 28.15
C GLY A 76 -1.18 4.08 27.02
N ASP A 77 -0.25 3.23 26.62
CA ASP A 77 -0.56 2.06 25.80
C ASP A 77 -1.28 0.98 26.64
N THR A 78 -1.45 -0.23 26.09
CA THR A 78 -2.16 -1.30 26.80
C THR A 78 -1.33 -1.98 27.90
N LYS A 79 -0.20 -1.40 28.30
CA LYS A 79 0.63 -1.91 29.40
C LYS A 79 -0.14 -1.84 30.71
N ILE A 80 -0.05 -2.92 31.47
CA ILE A 80 -0.61 -3.05 32.81
C ILE A 80 0.48 -3.50 33.78
N ALA A 81 0.37 -3.10 35.04
CA ALA A 81 1.08 -3.72 36.16
C ALA A 81 0.13 -4.67 36.89
N SER A 82 0.61 -5.83 37.32
CA SER A 82 -0.19 -6.80 38.08
C SER A 82 0.56 -7.36 39.30
N ALA A 83 -0.19 -7.73 40.33
CA ALA A 83 0.34 -8.39 41.53
C ALA A 83 0.80 -9.83 41.24
N SER A 84 0.22 -10.47 40.22
CA SER A 84 0.54 -11.86 39.89
C SER A 84 0.46 -12.09 38.39
N ILE A 85 1.41 -12.88 37.88
CA ILE A 85 1.48 -13.21 36.47
C ILE A 85 1.81 -14.69 36.29
N THR A 86 1.09 -15.36 35.40
CA THR A 86 1.42 -16.70 34.92
C THR A 86 2.00 -16.60 33.53
N ILE A 87 3.20 -17.14 33.31
CA ILE A 87 3.82 -17.19 31.98
C ILE A 87 3.34 -18.47 31.29
N LYS A 88 2.32 -18.40 30.43
CA LYS A 88 1.65 -19.62 29.94
C LYS A 88 2.50 -20.41 28.96
N ALA A 89 2.91 -19.75 27.88
CA ALA A 89 3.63 -20.38 26.79
C ALA A 89 4.48 -19.35 26.07
N GLU A 90 5.69 -19.77 25.69
CA GLU A 90 6.51 -19.00 24.76
C GLU A 90 5.90 -19.05 23.35
N LEU A 91 5.94 -17.91 22.67
CA LEU A 91 5.45 -17.73 21.33
C LEU A 91 6.62 -17.43 20.40
N THR A 92 6.66 -18.11 19.26
CA THR A 92 7.52 -17.69 18.14
C THR A 92 7.06 -16.33 17.62
N LEU A 93 7.94 -15.58 16.96
CA LEU A 93 7.57 -14.27 16.39
C LEU A 93 6.35 -14.35 15.44
N PRO A 94 6.22 -15.34 14.52
CA PRO A 94 5.01 -15.49 13.71
C PRO A 94 3.74 -15.72 14.55
N GLN A 95 3.80 -16.56 15.59
CA GLN A 95 2.66 -16.76 16.48
C GLN A 95 2.32 -15.48 17.24
N PHE A 96 3.32 -14.73 17.72
CA PHE A 96 3.12 -13.47 18.42
C PHE A 96 2.46 -12.41 17.52
N ILE A 97 2.89 -12.31 16.27
CA ILE A 97 2.27 -11.43 15.26
C ILE A 97 0.82 -11.84 15.00
N GLN A 98 0.56 -13.14 14.84
CA GLN A 98 -0.80 -13.66 14.66
C GLN A 98 -1.73 -13.26 15.82
N ARG A 99 -1.24 -13.31 17.07
CA ARG A 99 -2.01 -12.84 18.23
C ARG A 99 -2.29 -11.34 18.19
N GLY A 100 -1.36 -10.54 17.66
CA GLY A 100 -1.56 -9.11 17.46
C GLY A 100 -2.69 -8.84 16.46
N ILE A 101 -2.72 -9.58 15.35
CA ILE A 101 -3.80 -9.51 14.35
C ILE A 101 -5.14 -9.90 14.98
N GLU A 102 -5.19 -11.00 15.73
CA GLU A 102 -6.41 -11.47 16.42
C GLU A 102 -6.92 -10.45 17.43
N TRP A 103 -6.02 -9.83 18.19
CA TRP A 103 -6.38 -8.77 19.14
C TRP A 103 -7.01 -7.58 18.43
N ILE A 104 -6.41 -7.07 17.35
CA ILE A 104 -6.97 -5.97 16.55
C ILE A 104 -8.35 -6.37 16.02
N TRP A 105 -8.49 -7.57 15.46
CA TRP A 105 -9.76 -8.07 14.93
C TRP A 105 -10.86 -8.18 16.00
N SER A 106 -10.47 -8.40 17.26
CA SER A 106 -11.39 -8.41 18.40
C SER A 106 -11.89 -7.02 18.81
N LYS A 107 -11.15 -5.95 18.45
CA LYS A 107 -11.50 -4.55 18.73
C LYS A 107 -12.32 -3.90 17.62
N ILE A 108 -12.35 -4.49 16.42
CA ILE A 108 -13.17 -4.00 15.31
C ILE A 108 -14.64 -4.11 15.69
N ASP A 109 -15.35 -2.98 15.60
CA ASP A 109 -16.81 -2.96 15.70
C ASP A 109 -17.41 -3.63 14.46
N LYS A 110 -17.86 -4.87 14.64
CA LYS A 110 -18.47 -5.68 13.58
C LYS A 110 -19.89 -5.24 13.24
N SER A 111 -20.47 -4.30 13.98
CA SER A 111 -21.77 -3.70 13.67
C SER A 111 -21.67 -2.55 12.67
N LEU A 112 -20.47 -1.98 12.50
CA LEU A 112 -20.18 -1.07 11.40
C LEU A 112 -20.10 -1.90 10.11
N GLU A 113 -21.20 -1.90 9.36
CA GLU A 113 -21.23 -2.42 8.01
C GLU A 113 -20.20 -1.63 7.18
N GLN A 114 -19.16 -2.28 6.68
CA GLN A 114 -18.29 -1.65 5.70
C GLN A 114 -19.17 -1.31 4.49
N GLN A 115 -19.56 -0.04 4.35
CA GLN A 115 -20.47 0.43 3.30
C GLN A 115 -19.79 0.33 1.92
N ILE A 116 -19.61 -0.88 1.44
CA ILE A 116 -19.46 -1.16 0.03
C ILE A 116 -20.87 -0.99 -0.53
N MET A 117 -21.19 0.22 -0.99
CA MET A 117 -22.44 0.50 -1.68
C MET A 117 -22.46 -0.37 -2.94
N THR A 118 -23.19 -1.47 -2.90
CA THR A 118 -23.42 -2.37 -4.03
C THR A 118 -24.79 -2.02 -4.63
N GLY A 119 -24.84 -1.75 -5.94
CA GLY A 119 -26.07 -1.33 -6.62
C GLY A 119 -25.83 -0.60 -7.94
N ASN A 120 -26.91 -0.17 -8.61
CA ASN A 120 -26.80 0.45 -9.94
C ASN A 120 -26.17 1.85 -9.93
N GLN A 121 -26.34 2.64 -8.86
CA GLN A 121 -25.94 4.05 -8.79
C GLN A 121 -25.49 4.44 -7.38
N SER A 122 -24.38 5.19 -7.26
CA SER A 122 -23.99 5.86 -6.01
C SER A 122 -23.33 7.21 -6.26
N ALA A 123 -23.41 8.14 -5.30
CA ALA A 123 -22.70 9.42 -5.39
C ALA A 123 -21.20 9.27 -5.07
N ALA A 124 -20.85 8.35 -4.16
CA ALA A 124 -19.49 8.19 -3.65
C ALA A 124 -18.77 7.02 -4.32
N THR A 125 -18.60 5.89 -3.61
CA THR A 125 -17.97 4.69 -4.13
C THR A 125 -19.03 3.68 -4.56
N ASN A 126 -18.86 3.03 -5.71
CA ASN A 126 -19.71 1.92 -6.16
C ASN A 126 -18.82 0.82 -6.76
N THR A 127 -19.29 -0.42 -6.74
CA THR A 127 -18.71 -1.53 -7.51
C THR A 127 -19.61 -2.02 -8.64
N GLY A 128 -20.83 -1.49 -8.75
CA GLY A 128 -21.82 -1.78 -9.79
C GLY A 128 -21.75 -0.86 -11.01
N ASN A 129 -22.91 -0.44 -11.53
CA ASN A 129 -22.98 0.17 -12.87
C ASN A 129 -22.45 1.61 -12.93
N GLN A 130 -22.84 2.48 -12.00
CA GLN A 130 -22.52 3.92 -12.10
C GLN A 130 -22.15 4.53 -10.75
N SER A 131 -21.17 5.45 -10.75
CA SER A 131 -20.99 6.39 -9.63
C SER A 131 -20.51 7.78 -10.07
N ALA A 132 -20.72 8.80 -9.24
CA ALA A 132 -20.16 10.12 -9.52
C ALA A 132 -18.67 10.20 -9.16
N ALA A 133 -18.24 9.71 -7.99
CA ALA A 133 -16.85 9.80 -7.57
C ALA A 133 -16.00 8.59 -8.02
N THR A 134 -16.13 7.44 -7.36
CA THR A 134 -15.26 6.27 -7.64
C THR A 134 -16.10 5.06 -8.00
N ASN A 135 -15.81 4.41 -9.13
CA ASN A 135 -16.40 3.12 -9.50
C ASN A 135 -15.31 2.09 -9.79
N THR A 136 -15.58 0.82 -9.51
CA THR A 136 -14.73 -0.29 -9.98
C THR A 136 -15.41 -1.15 -11.05
N GLY A 137 -16.68 -0.87 -11.37
CA GLY A 137 -17.49 -1.54 -12.37
C GLY A 137 -17.57 -0.77 -13.70
N TYR A 138 -18.77 -0.45 -14.16
CA TYR A 138 -18.99 -0.03 -15.56
C TYR A 138 -18.60 1.44 -15.83
N GLN A 139 -19.10 2.40 -15.04
CA GLN A 139 -18.91 3.82 -15.36
C GLN A 139 -18.74 4.71 -14.11
N SER A 140 -17.89 5.73 -14.21
CA SER A 140 -17.90 6.86 -13.26
C SER A 140 -17.65 8.22 -13.90
N ALA A 141 -18.01 9.31 -13.21
CA ALA A 141 -17.64 10.65 -13.68
C ALA A 141 -16.18 10.98 -13.35
N ALA A 142 -15.72 10.75 -12.12
CA ALA A 142 -14.34 11.06 -11.73
C ALA A 142 -13.37 9.87 -11.97
N THR A 143 -13.34 8.86 -11.11
CA THR A 143 -12.34 7.77 -11.17
C THR A 143 -13.01 6.42 -11.41
N ASN A 144 -12.59 5.67 -12.42
CA ASN A 144 -13.00 4.28 -12.62
C ASN A 144 -11.79 3.36 -12.73
N THR A 145 -11.90 2.12 -12.28
CA THR A 145 -10.89 1.08 -12.55
C THR A 145 -11.37 0.00 -13.53
N GLY A 146 -12.65 0.02 -13.91
CA GLY A 146 -13.27 -0.87 -14.89
C GLY A 146 -13.40 -0.23 -16.28
N ASN A 147 -14.61 -0.12 -16.80
CA ASN A 147 -14.79 0.12 -18.24
C ASN A 147 -14.63 1.59 -18.65
N GLN A 148 -15.31 2.54 -18.00
CA GLN A 148 -15.37 3.92 -18.51
C GLN A 148 -15.31 5.00 -17.40
N SER A 149 -14.59 6.09 -17.65
CA SER A 149 -14.75 7.32 -16.86
C SER A 149 -14.62 8.61 -17.67
N ALA A 150 -15.16 9.72 -17.16
CA ALA A 150 -14.93 11.02 -17.80
C ALA A 150 -13.53 11.58 -17.46
N ALA A 151 -13.11 11.55 -16.19
CA ALA A 151 -11.80 12.08 -15.79
C ALA A 151 -10.68 11.03 -15.86
N THR A 152 -10.60 10.09 -14.91
CA THR A 152 -9.47 9.16 -14.78
C THR A 152 -9.94 7.71 -14.85
N ASN A 153 -9.39 6.90 -15.75
CA ASN A 153 -9.61 5.45 -15.76
C ASN A 153 -8.26 4.71 -15.67
N THR A 154 -8.25 3.52 -15.09
CA THR A 154 -7.11 2.61 -15.16
C THR A 154 -7.38 1.35 -15.99
N GLY A 155 -8.62 1.15 -16.44
CA GLY A 155 -9.04 0.05 -17.31
C GLY A 155 -9.24 0.51 -18.76
N TYR A 156 -10.45 0.31 -19.31
CA TYR A 156 -10.63 0.32 -20.76
C TYR A 156 -10.59 1.73 -21.38
N GLN A 157 -11.37 2.69 -20.87
CA GLN A 157 -11.57 3.97 -21.56
C GLN A 157 -11.75 5.17 -20.62
N SER A 158 -11.14 6.31 -20.95
CA SER A 158 -11.51 7.60 -20.36
C SER A 158 -11.53 8.76 -21.36
N ALA A 159 -12.21 9.85 -21.01
CA ALA A 159 -12.12 11.08 -21.82
C ALA A 159 -10.83 11.87 -21.53
N ALA A 160 -10.46 12.09 -20.27
CA ALA A 160 -9.25 12.84 -19.94
C ALA A 160 -8.00 11.96 -19.81
N THR A 161 -7.84 11.19 -18.74
CA THR A 161 -6.62 10.43 -18.45
C THR A 161 -6.90 8.94 -18.33
N ASN A 162 -6.20 8.10 -19.09
CA ASN A 162 -6.24 6.63 -18.90
C ASN A 162 -4.82 6.09 -18.69
N THR A 163 -4.70 4.97 -17.99
CA THR A 163 -3.47 4.17 -17.93
C THR A 163 -3.57 2.81 -18.61
N GLY A 164 -4.78 2.40 -19.03
CA GLY A 164 -5.04 1.17 -19.80
C GLY A 164 -5.20 1.45 -21.30
N ASP A 165 -6.32 1.02 -21.89
CA ASP A 165 -6.37 0.83 -23.35
C ASP A 165 -6.54 2.15 -24.13
N TRP A 166 -7.46 3.02 -23.69
CA TRP A 166 -7.85 4.18 -24.50
C TRP A 166 -8.09 5.46 -23.71
N SER A 167 -7.60 6.61 -24.20
CA SER A 167 -8.08 7.93 -23.79
C SER A 167 -8.30 8.88 -24.96
N ALA A 168 -9.15 9.90 -24.78
CA ALA A 168 -9.22 10.99 -25.75
C ALA A 168 -8.04 11.98 -25.57
N ALA A 169 -7.73 12.40 -24.34
CA ALA A 169 -6.65 13.37 -24.09
C ALA A 169 -5.28 12.70 -23.81
N THR A 170 -5.12 12.03 -22.68
CA THR A 170 -3.82 11.51 -22.22
C THR A 170 -3.90 10.03 -21.86
N ASN A 171 -3.13 9.17 -22.52
CA ASN A 171 -2.96 7.77 -22.12
C ASN A 171 -1.49 7.48 -21.80
N THR A 172 -1.24 6.55 -20.88
CA THR A 172 0.08 5.96 -20.68
C THR A 172 0.20 4.51 -21.17
N GLY A 173 -0.92 3.87 -21.52
CA GLY A 173 -0.99 2.53 -22.10
C GLY A 173 -1.09 2.54 -23.63
N ASP A 174 -2.14 1.94 -24.18
CA ASP A 174 -2.12 1.51 -25.59
C ASP A 174 -2.41 2.65 -26.57
N TRP A 175 -3.47 3.42 -26.36
CA TRP A 175 -3.91 4.42 -27.34
C TRP A 175 -4.39 5.74 -26.75
N SER A 176 -4.04 6.86 -27.39
CA SER A 176 -4.76 8.12 -27.20
C SER A 176 -4.96 8.93 -28.49
N ALA A 177 -5.97 9.82 -28.49
CA ALA A 177 -6.14 10.74 -29.62
C ALA A 177 -5.11 11.88 -29.55
N ALA A 178 -4.93 12.52 -28.39
CA ALA A 178 -3.99 13.63 -28.26
C ALA A 178 -2.58 13.19 -27.84
N THR A 179 -2.35 12.78 -26.59
CA THR A 179 -1.01 12.50 -26.05
C THR A 179 -0.92 11.09 -25.51
N ASN A 180 0.02 10.27 -26.00
CA ASN A 180 0.32 8.97 -25.40
C ASN A 180 1.79 8.90 -24.99
N THR A 181 2.10 8.13 -23.97
CA THR A 181 3.49 7.76 -23.64
C THR A 181 3.83 6.31 -23.91
N GLY A 182 2.82 5.46 -24.18
CA GLY A 182 2.97 4.04 -24.51
C GLY A 182 2.91 3.79 -26.03
N TYR A 183 1.97 2.96 -26.46
CA TYR A 183 2.07 2.34 -27.80
C TYR A 183 1.73 3.31 -28.94
N ARG A 184 0.59 4.01 -28.89
CA ARG A 184 0.10 4.76 -30.06
C ARG A 184 -0.63 6.06 -29.73
N SER A 185 -0.39 7.12 -30.51
CA SER A 185 -1.31 8.27 -30.53
C SER A 185 -1.58 8.83 -31.92
N ALA A 186 -2.64 9.62 -32.07
CA ALA A 186 -2.87 10.37 -33.31
C ALA A 186 -2.00 11.64 -33.36
N ALA A 187 -1.97 12.46 -32.30
CA ALA A 187 -1.20 13.71 -32.30
C ALA A 187 0.25 13.54 -31.80
N THR A 188 0.46 13.33 -30.50
CA THR A 188 1.80 13.29 -29.89
C THR A 188 2.04 11.98 -29.16
N ASN A 189 3.12 11.26 -29.47
CA ASN A 189 3.54 10.09 -28.69
C ASN A 189 5.00 10.26 -28.24
N THR A 190 5.36 9.66 -27.10
CA THR A 190 6.76 9.50 -26.70
C THR A 190 7.26 8.06 -26.79
N GLY A 191 6.36 7.09 -26.98
CA GLY A 191 6.69 5.68 -27.16
C GLY A 191 6.74 5.26 -28.64
N ASP A 192 5.96 4.25 -29.04
CA ASP A 192 6.24 3.51 -30.27
C ASP A 192 5.80 4.24 -31.53
N TRP A 193 4.57 4.76 -31.57
CA TRP A 193 4.02 5.33 -32.80
C TRP A 193 3.16 6.57 -32.62
N SER A 194 3.30 7.55 -33.52
CA SER A 194 2.26 8.57 -33.73
C SER A 194 2.00 8.92 -35.19
N ALA A 195 0.84 9.49 -35.49
CA ALA A 195 0.57 10.01 -36.84
C ALA A 195 1.28 11.35 -37.05
N ALA A 196 1.16 12.30 -36.13
CA ALA A 196 1.76 13.63 -36.27
C ALA A 196 3.18 13.70 -35.70
N THR A 197 3.36 13.68 -34.38
CA THR A 197 4.67 13.93 -33.73
C THR A 197 5.04 12.79 -32.80
N ASN A 198 6.20 12.15 -33.01
CA ASN A 198 6.73 11.16 -32.05
C ASN A 198 8.12 11.61 -31.58
N THR A 199 8.50 11.27 -30.35
CA THR A 199 9.88 11.40 -29.87
C THR A 199 10.58 10.05 -29.68
N GLY A 200 9.84 8.94 -29.77
CA GLY A 200 10.34 7.58 -29.65
C GLY A 200 10.59 6.91 -31.00
N TYR A 201 9.90 5.80 -31.27
CA TYR A 201 10.31 4.91 -32.35
C TYR A 201 9.91 5.41 -33.75
N ARG A 202 8.62 5.70 -34.00
CA ARG A 202 8.14 6.01 -35.35
C ARG A 202 7.07 7.09 -35.41
N SER A 203 7.09 7.94 -36.43
CA SER A 203 5.92 8.75 -36.81
C SER A 203 5.67 8.80 -38.31
N ALA A 204 4.47 9.23 -38.72
CA ALA A 204 4.22 9.53 -40.13
C ALA A 204 4.75 10.93 -40.52
N ALA A 205 4.43 11.98 -39.75
CA ALA A 205 4.88 13.34 -40.08
C ALA A 205 6.27 13.67 -39.50
N THR A 206 6.36 13.93 -38.19
CA THR A 206 7.59 14.43 -37.54
C THR A 206 8.05 13.47 -36.46
N ASN A 207 9.31 13.01 -36.51
CA ASN A 207 9.91 12.26 -35.41
C ASN A 207 11.21 12.95 -34.96
N THR A 208 11.54 12.84 -33.68
CA THR A 208 12.87 13.22 -33.17
C THR A 208 13.74 12.02 -32.79
N GLY A 209 13.17 10.82 -32.71
CA GLY A 209 13.86 9.57 -32.45
C GLY A 209 14.21 8.80 -33.73
N ASN A 210 13.73 7.57 -33.86
CA ASN A 210 14.33 6.63 -34.82
C ASN A 210 13.89 6.86 -36.27
N GLN A 211 12.58 6.93 -36.54
CA GLN A 211 12.08 6.90 -37.93
C GLN A 211 10.88 7.82 -38.18
N SER A 212 10.86 8.50 -39.33
CA SER A 212 9.64 9.12 -39.85
C SER A 212 9.47 8.99 -41.36
N ALA A 213 8.24 9.17 -41.87
CA ALA A 213 8.04 9.24 -43.31
C ALA A 213 8.39 10.64 -43.86
N ALA A 214 7.93 11.73 -43.23
CA ALA A 214 8.21 13.08 -43.72
C ALA A 214 9.50 13.68 -43.15
N THR A 215 9.53 14.05 -41.87
CA THR A 215 10.64 14.80 -41.26
C THR A 215 11.18 14.07 -40.04
N ASN A 216 12.46 13.76 -40.01
CA ASN A 216 13.12 13.25 -38.79
C ASN A 216 14.27 14.18 -38.40
N THR A 217 14.54 14.28 -37.10
CA THR A 217 15.76 14.92 -36.59
C THR A 217 16.75 13.94 -35.98
N GLY A 218 16.35 12.68 -35.81
CA GLY A 218 17.19 11.60 -35.29
C GLY A 218 17.76 10.72 -36.41
N TYR A 219 17.40 9.44 -36.41
CA TYR A 219 18.15 8.44 -37.19
C TYR A 219 17.80 8.44 -38.69
N GLN A 220 16.53 8.23 -39.06
CA GLN A 220 16.15 8.03 -40.45
C GLN A 220 14.83 8.70 -40.86
N SER A 221 14.74 9.21 -42.09
CA SER A 221 13.45 9.55 -42.71
C SER A 221 13.38 9.20 -44.20
N ALA A 222 12.17 9.10 -44.74
CA ALA A 222 12.01 8.95 -46.19
C ALA A 222 12.21 10.27 -46.94
N ALA A 223 11.62 11.38 -46.48
CA ALA A 223 11.78 12.68 -47.15
C ALA A 223 12.96 13.50 -46.60
N THR A 224 12.81 14.16 -45.45
CA THR A 224 13.81 15.10 -44.92
C THR A 224 14.38 14.61 -43.59
N ASN A 225 15.70 14.49 -43.46
CA ASN A 225 16.35 14.24 -42.18
C ASN A 225 17.38 15.34 -41.87
N THR A 226 17.40 15.82 -40.63
CA THR A 226 18.44 16.73 -40.13
C THR A 226 19.49 16.01 -39.28
N GLY A 227 19.29 14.73 -38.99
CA GLY A 227 20.22 13.87 -38.25
C GLY A 227 21.10 13.02 -39.16
N TYR A 228 20.90 11.70 -39.15
CA TYR A 228 21.85 10.77 -39.78
C TYR A 228 21.59 10.50 -41.27
N GLN A 229 20.38 10.06 -41.63
CA GLN A 229 20.10 9.55 -42.99
C GLN A 229 18.70 9.89 -43.51
N SER A 230 18.57 10.20 -44.80
CA SER A 230 17.27 10.28 -45.48
C SER A 230 17.34 9.73 -46.90
N ALA A 231 16.21 9.26 -47.44
CA ALA A 231 16.16 8.85 -48.84
C ALA A 231 16.12 10.02 -49.84
N ALA A 232 15.58 11.19 -49.47
CA ALA A 232 15.51 12.35 -50.37
C ALA A 232 16.43 13.51 -49.99
N THR A 233 16.36 14.06 -48.77
CA THR A 233 17.11 15.26 -48.39
C THR A 233 17.69 15.16 -46.98
N ASN A 234 19.02 15.02 -46.91
CA ASN A 234 19.76 14.97 -45.64
C ASN A 234 20.49 16.29 -45.44
N THR A 235 20.20 16.98 -44.35
CA THR A 235 20.83 18.27 -43.99
C THR A 235 21.74 18.17 -42.77
N GLY A 236 21.92 16.95 -42.24
CA GLY A 236 22.78 16.66 -41.09
C GLY A 236 24.21 16.23 -41.47
N ASN A 237 24.88 15.56 -40.53
CA ASN A 237 26.34 15.33 -40.52
C ASN A 237 26.91 14.49 -41.68
N GLN A 238 26.07 13.89 -42.54
CA GLN A 238 26.48 13.21 -43.77
C GLN A 238 25.68 13.70 -44.98
N SER A 239 25.54 15.02 -45.12
CA SER A 239 25.16 15.62 -46.39
C SER A 239 26.34 15.45 -47.37
N ALA A 240 26.05 14.87 -48.54
CA ALA A 240 27.01 14.74 -49.64
C ALA A 240 27.29 16.09 -50.30
#